data_AF-A0A812GBU2-F1
#
_entry.id   AF-A0A812GBU2-F1
#
_cell.length_a   1.000
_cell.length_b   1.000
_cell.length_c   1.000
_cell.angle_alpha   90.00
_cell.angle_beta   90.00
_cell.angle_gamma   90.00
#
_symmetry.space_group_name_H-M   'P 1'
#
loop_
_entity.id
_entity.type
_entity.pdbx_description
1 polymer ?
#
loop_
_entity_poly.entity_id
_entity_poly.type
_entity_poly.pdbx_seq_one_letter_code
_entity_poly.pdbx_strand_id
1 'polypeptide(L)'
;MVGQDLQVAPEAPKRLQVLVLHGRQSNANLANFQISGLKTAFGKDVDFDFLEGALPWTYRPGVDLHDADPMSINLSKGKDFKVWFTHTTDDKRDRPDLYKQQDPGVCVTYDGVEAAVEMLLDRVSNGPRVDVVVAMFEGSIVVHLAAVKLMSQGQRVPWPVTVFFGSLPIRDDRLLAAFADGAKITHPTIHVFGKNDEYYFYGRRGAGRLAPEDYYEAPLILEHIEGHRLPSLQPQAGALYAQVVKEVKVCCGVPLDGGYDPSEFHSWRRSRRPAKPLAPPVLEMEQMIPRKLRILALTGGHSCTEVLRYQLAPLRQAVGRDLAEWTFIEGSEDWNWYEGEPIVSDMEQKLAKGAQLKNWYMDSIYEETPTKKPNREKQFDPKSRLGYHKIPEKVERLREQIYEDGPWDVLVAFSQGCIMTHLLAGHLRKEPPAKQASMRWHHTRNGTEQMPWRLSVFFCGMHIRDKEFMHLFETPLPHPTVHVFGKEDEFYDYGRDGFGYKPQEEYYIDPVILTHEEGHQFPTKQPRAKQIYDRVAAEIWRQCGGRPGRS
;
A
#
# COMPACT_ATOMS: atom_id res chain seq x y z
N MET A 1 80.65 5.33 -6.60
CA MET A 1 79.55 4.43 -7.03
C MET A 1 78.25 5.08 -6.62
N VAL A 2 77.54 5.64 -7.60
CA VAL A 2 76.25 6.33 -7.41
C VAL A 2 75.17 5.26 -7.39
N GLY A 3 74.38 5.21 -6.32
CA GLY A 3 73.22 4.32 -6.22
C GLY A 3 72.14 4.74 -7.20
N GLN A 4 71.73 3.83 -8.07
CA GLN A 4 70.56 4.00 -8.91
C GLN A 4 69.31 3.73 -8.05
N ASP A 5 68.58 4.80 -7.75
CA ASP A 5 67.19 4.70 -7.31
C ASP A 5 66.37 4.07 -8.43
N LEU A 6 65.92 2.84 -8.20
CA LEU A 6 64.93 2.16 -9.03
C LEU A 6 63.61 2.95 -8.94
N GLN A 7 63.36 3.81 -9.92
CA GLN A 7 62.03 4.35 -10.17
C GLN A 7 61.09 3.19 -10.53
N VAL A 8 60.30 2.75 -9.56
CA VAL A 8 59.16 1.87 -9.79
C VAL A 8 58.17 2.65 -10.65
N ALA A 9 57.98 2.21 -11.89
CA ALA A 9 56.98 2.79 -12.78
C ALA A 9 55.60 2.74 -12.08
N PRO A 10 54.79 3.82 -12.17
CA PRO A 10 53.46 3.82 -11.55
C PRO A 10 52.64 2.65 -12.13
N GLU A 11 52.15 1.76 -11.25
CA GLU A 11 51.24 0.69 -11.63
C GLU A 11 50.08 1.30 -12.43
N ALA A 12 49.75 0.70 -13.58
CA ALA A 12 48.59 1.10 -14.36
C ALA A 12 47.35 1.14 -13.45
N PRO A 13 46.45 2.14 -13.61
CA PRO A 13 45.29 2.27 -12.75
C PRO A 13 44.46 0.99 -12.78
N LYS A 14 44.27 0.38 -11.61
CA LYS A 14 43.57 -0.90 -11.47
C LYS A 14 42.09 -0.70 -11.82
N ARG A 15 41.61 -1.43 -12.83
CA ARG A 15 40.18 -1.43 -13.24
C ARG A 15 39.33 -2.04 -12.13
N LEU A 16 38.25 -1.35 -11.77
CA LEU A 16 37.31 -1.82 -10.73
C LEU A 16 36.62 -3.11 -11.17
N GLN A 17 36.43 -4.05 -10.26
CA GLN A 17 35.71 -5.29 -10.52
C GLN A 17 34.33 -5.26 -9.85
N VAL A 18 33.26 -5.23 -10.65
CA VAL A 18 31.88 -5.16 -10.17
C VAL A 18 31.20 -6.52 -10.34
N LEU A 19 30.74 -7.10 -9.24
CA LEU A 19 29.91 -8.31 -9.26
C LEU A 19 28.43 -7.94 -9.15
N VAL A 20 27.62 -8.38 -10.11
CA VAL A 20 26.20 -8.05 -10.21
C VAL A 20 25.34 -9.26 -9.85
N LEU A 21 24.41 -9.08 -8.92
CA LEU A 21 23.36 -10.04 -8.57
C LEU A 21 22.01 -9.51 -9.07
N HIS A 22 21.36 -10.31 -9.92
CA HIS A 22 20.10 -9.93 -10.56
C HIS A 22 18.89 -10.06 -9.62
N GLY A 23 17.75 -9.48 -10.02
CA GLY A 23 16.47 -9.66 -9.33
C GLY A 23 15.77 -10.96 -9.71
N ARG A 24 14.60 -11.19 -9.11
CA ARG A 24 13.65 -12.24 -9.53
C ARG A 24 13.37 -12.15 -11.03
N GLN A 25 13.06 -13.28 -11.67
CA GLN A 25 12.64 -13.31 -13.09
C GLN A 25 13.66 -12.62 -14.00
N SER A 26 14.94 -12.89 -13.78
CA SER A 26 16.04 -12.28 -14.54
C SER A 26 17.15 -13.30 -14.79
N ASN A 27 18.19 -12.89 -15.51
CA ASN A 27 19.41 -13.65 -15.72
C ASN A 27 20.57 -12.67 -16.03
N ALA A 28 21.78 -13.18 -16.24
CA ALA A 28 22.95 -12.32 -16.49
C ALA A 28 22.78 -11.40 -17.71
N ASN A 29 22.10 -11.87 -18.77
CA ASN A 29 21.89 -11.07 -19.99
C ASN A 29 20.95 -9.88 -19.71
N LEU A 30 19.82 -10.14 -19.05
CA LEU A 30 18.86 -9.10 -18.73
C LEU A 30 19.42 -8.11 -17.72
N ALA A 31 20.10 -8.60 -16.68
CA ALA A 31 20.80 -7.76 -15.71
C ALA A 31 21.82 -6.84 -16.37
N ASN A 32 22.64 -7.37 -17.29
CA ASN A 32 23.63 -6.60 -18.04
C ASN A 32 22.99 -5.49 -18.89
N PHE A 33 21.81 -5.74 -19.47
CA PHE A 33 21.05 -4.72 -20.18
C PHE A 33 20.47 -3.66 -19.24
N GLN A 34 19.85 -4.09 -18.13
CA GLN A 34 19.23 -3.21 -17.15
C GLN A 34 20.25 -2.19 -16.61
N ILE A 35 21.46 -2.63 -16.24
CA ILE A 35 22.49 -1.74 -15.67
C ILE A 35 23.24 -0.88 -16.72
N SER A 36 22.79 -0.82 -17.97
CA SER A 36 23.47 -0.07 -19.05
C SER A 36 23.73 1.41 -18.71
N GLY A 37 22.80 2.08 -18.03
CA GLY A 37 22.99 3.45 -17.54
C GLY A 37 24.13 3.55 -16.51
N LEU A 38 24.21 2.59 -15.58
CA LEU A 38 25.29 2.51 -14.59
C LEU A 38 26.64 2.23 -15.25
N LYS A 39 26.69 1.28 -16.20
CA LYS A 39 27.91 0.97 -16.99
C LYS A 39 28.41 2.21 -17.72
N THR A 40 27.49 2.97 -18.34
CA THR A 40 27.81 4.22 -19.02
C THR A 40 28.42 5.25 -18.06
N ALA A 41 27.87 5.37 -16.85
CA ALA A 41 28.38 6.29 -15.84
C ALA A 41 29.77 5.89 -15.29
N PHE A 42 30.07 4.60 -15.16
CA PHE A 42 31.41 4.15 -14.76
C PHE A 42 32.47 4.37 -15.84
N GLY A 43 32.10 4.28 -17.12
CA GLY A 43 33.04 4.37 -18.24
C GLY A 43 33.77 3.05 -18.53
N LYS A 44 34.99 3.13 -19.06
CA LYS A 44 35.75 1.96 -19.56
C LYS A 44 36.63 1.29 -18.50
N ASP A 45 36.88 1.95 -17.37
CA ASP A 45 37.85 1.52 -16.35
C ASP A 45 37.25 0.57 -15.30
N VAL A 46 36.23 -0.19 -15.71
CA VAL A 46 35.51 -1.14 -14.87
C VAL A 46 35.21 -2.41 -15.66
N ASP A 47 35.26 -3.55 -14.98
CA ASP A 47 34.78 -4.83 -15.49
C ASP A 47 33.55 -5.26 -14.68
N PHE A 48 32.56 -5.80 -15.38
CA PHE A 48 31.32 -6.30 -14.79
C PHE A 48 31.27 -7.82 -14.94
N ASP A 49 31.10 -8.52 -13.84
CA ASP A 49 30.78 -9.93 -13.75
C ASP A 49 29.37 -10.12 -13.20
N PHE A 50 28.72 -11.23 -13.56
CA PHE A 50 27.31 -11.50 -13.23
C PHE A 50 27.20 -12.86 -12.58
N LEU A 51 26.72 -12.87 -11.32
CA LEU A 51 26.40 -14.11 -10.63
C LEU A 51 24.93 -14.48 -10.94
N GLU A 52 24.70 -15.70 -11.40
CA GLU A 52 23.36 -16.21 -11.74
C GLU A 52 22.76 -17.04 -10.61
N GLY A 53 21.48 -16.81 -10.31
CA GLY A 53 20.72 -17.66 -9.39
C GLY A 53 20.63 -19.10 -9.89
N ALA A 54 20.69 -20.07 -8.97
CA ALA A 54 20.68 -21.49 -9.32
C ALA A 54 19.32 -22.03 -9.74
N LEU A 55 18.23 -21.41 -9.29
CA LEU A 55 16.89 -21.97 -9.45
C LEU A 55 16.21 -21.41 -10.70
N PRO A 56 15.58 -22.24 -11.55
CA PRO A 56 14.77 -21.75 -12.66
C PRO A 56 13.54 -21.01 -12.11
N TRP A 57 13.19 -19.90 -12.77
CA TRP A 57 11.93 -19.22 -12.55
C TRP A 57 10.88 -19.73 -13.53
N THR A 58 9.68 -19.97 -13.03
CA THR A 58 8.50 -20.30 -13.84
C THR A 58 7.33 -19.44 -13.39
N TYR A 59 6.60 -18.87 -14.35
CA TYR A 59 5.41 -18.09 -14.06
C TYR A 59 4.35 -18.94 -13.34
N ARG A 60 3.81 -18.40 -12.25
CA ARG A 60 2.73 -19.01 -11.47
C ARG A 60 1.50 -18.09 -11.50
N PRO A 61 0.46 -18.45 -12.29
CA PRO A 61 -0.77 -17.68 -12.36
C PRO A 61 -1.38 -17.45 -10.97
N GLY A 62 -1.80 -16.21 -10.70
CA GLY A 62 -2.38 -15.80 -9.42
C GLY A 62 -1.36 -15.60 -8.28
N VAL A 63 -0.10 -16.00 -8.47
CA VAL A 63 0.98 -15.82 -7.49
C VAL A 63 1.91 -14.71 -7.94
N ASP A 64 2.46 -14.79 -9.15
CA ASP A 64 3.35 -13.78 -9.71
C ASP A 64 2.52 -12.66 -10.38
N LEU A 65 3.02 -11.41 -10.32
CA LEU A 65 2.29 -10.22 -10.80
C LEU A 65 2.06 -10.25 -12.31
N HIS A 66 3.05 -10.70 -13.06
CA HIS A 66 3.02 -10.80 -14.52
C HIS A 66 4.00 -11.88 -14.98
N ASP A 67 3.76 -12.43 -16.16
CA ASP A 67 4.74 -13.27 -16.86
C ASP A 67 5.82 -12.40 -17.51
N ALA A 68 6.91 -13.00 -18.01
CA ALA A 68 7.96 -12.28 -18.70
C ALA A 68 7.40 -11.62 -19.97
N ASP A 69 7.59 -10.31 -20.09
CA ASP A 69 7.15 -9.56 -21.25
C ASP A 69 8.00 -9.91 -22.49
N PRO A 70 7.51 -9.65 -23.72
CA PRO A 70 8.23 -10.00 -24.94
C PRO A 70 9.64 -9.40 -25.04
N MET A 71 9.86 -8.20 -24.49
CA MET A 71 11.18 -7.57 -24.49
C MET A 71 12.14 -8.31 -23.55
N SER A 72 11.70 -8.66 -22.34
CA SER A 72 12.50 -9.47 -21.40
C SER A 72 12.84 -10.85 -21.97
N ILE A 73 11.89 -11.52 -22.63
CA ILE A 73 12.14 -12.79 -23.31
C ILE A 73 13.20 -12.64 -24.40
N ASN A 74 13.09 -11.61 -25.24
CA ASN A 74 14.09 -11.37 -26.29
C ASN A 74 15.49 -11.09 -25.69
N LEU A 75 15.56 -10.24 -24.66
CA LEU A 75 16.81 -9.88 -23.98
C LEU A 75 17.45 -11.05 -23.22
N SER A 76 16.67 -12.06 -22.81
CA SER A 76 17.18 -13.28 -22.19
C SER A 76 18.11 -14.07 -23.13
N LYS A 77 17.97 -13.88 -24.46
CA LYS A 77 18.66 -14.65 -25.52
C LYS A 77 18.39 -16.16 -25.44
N GLY A 78 17.17 -16.54 -25.08
CA GLY A 78 16.74 -17.94 -24.97
C GLY A 78 17.29 -18.68 -23.75
N LYS A 79 17.94 -17.96 -22.82
CA LYS A 79 18.30 -18.51 -21.51
C LYS A 79 17.12 -18.44 -20.55
N ASP A 80 17.03 -19.41 -19.64
CA ASP A 80 16.02 -19.39 -18.58
C ASP A 80 16.12 -18.11 -17.73
N PHE A 81 14.98 -17.69 -17.20
CA PHE A 81 14.92 -16.80 -16.07
C PHE A 81 15.25 -17.56 -14.78
N LYS A 82 15.91 -16.91 -13.84
CA LYS A 82 16.39 -17.49 -12.60
C LYS A 82 15.87 -16.74 -11.38
N VAL A 83 15.85 -17.43 -10.24
CA VAL A 83 15.67 -16.87 -8.89
C VAL A 83 16.78 -17.37 -7.97
N TRP A 84 17.00 -16.65 -6.87
CA TRP A 84 18.01 -17.02 -5.87
C TRP A 84 17.49 -18.06 -4.88
N PHE A 85 16.21 -17.97 -4.53
CA PHE A 85 15.52 -18.83 -3.59
C PHE A 85 14.03 -18.84 -3.94
N THR A 86 13.28 -19.78 -3.38
CA THR A 86 11.82 -19.73 -3.40
C THR A 86 11.32 -19.31 -2.03
N HIS A 87 10.03 -18.99 -1.93
CA HIS A 87 9.43 -18.68 -0.64
C HIS A 87 8.00 -19.17 -0.53
N THR A 88 7.56 -19.33 0.71
CA THR A 88 6.21 -19.70 1.08
C THR A 88 5.66 -18.76 2.15
N THR A 89 4.34 -18.73 2.31
CA THR A 89 3.65 -17.91 3.32
C THR A 89 2.63 -18.73 4.09
N ASP A 90 2.40 -18.38 5.35
CA ASP A 90 1.30 -18.95 6.16
C ASP A 90 -0.09 -18.48 5.70
N ASP A 91 -0.16 -17.39 4.93
CA ASP A 91 -1.40 -16.81 4.41
C ASP A 91 -2.10 -17.69 3.36
N LYS A 92 -3.22 -18.29 3.79
CA LYS A 92 -4.09 -19.15 2.96
C LYS A 92 -5.13 -18.39 2.14
N ARG A 93 -5.24 -17.06 2.28
CA ARG A 93 -6.17 -16.25 1.48
C ARG A 93 -5.75 -16.24 0.01
N ASP A 94 -6.73 -16.22 -0.89
CA ASP A 94 -6.51 -16.09 -2.33
C ASP A 94 -6.20 -14.63 -2.69
N ARG A 95 -4.91 -14.30 -2.74
CA ARG A 95 -4.41 -12.97 -3.13
C ARG A 95 -3.00 -13.05 -3.72
N PRO A 96 -2.62 -12.09 -4.59
CA PRO A 96 -1.27 -12.03 -5.15
C PRO A 96 -0.19 -12.03 -4.07
N ASP A 97 0.92 -12.69 -4.37
CA ASP A 97 1.99 -12.99 -3.43
C ASP A 97 2.72 -11.73 -2.94
N LEU A 98 2.81 -10.70 -3.79
CA LEU A 98 3.24 -9.35 -3.42
C LEU A 98 2.57 -8.89 -2.12
N TYR A 99 1.24 -8.96 -2.05
CA TYR A 99 0.49 -8.48 -0.90
C TYR A 99 0.67 -9.35 0.34
N LYS A 100 0.98 -10.65 0.15
CA LYS A 100 1.29 -11.55 1.26
C LYS A 100 2.63 -11.18 1.86
N GLN A 101 3.65 -11.02 1.02
CA GLN A 101 5.01 -10.64 1.46
C GLN A 101 5.04 -9.27 2.15
N GLN A 102 4.25 -8.32 1.66
CA GLN A 102 4.16 -6.98 2.22
C GLN A 102 3.31 -6.88 3.50
N ASP A 103 2.55 -7.92 3.85
CA ASP A 103 1.70 -7.91 5.04
C ASP A 103 2.53 -8.21 6.29
N PRO A 104 2.72 -7.25 7.22
CA PRO A 104 3.44 -7.49 8.49
C PRO A 104 2.93 -8.66 9.32
N GLY A 105 1.65 -9.03 9.18
CA GLY A 105 1.03 -10.14 9.90
C GLY A 105 1.19 -11.51 9.24
N VAL A 106 1.81 -11.59 8.06
CA VAL A 106 2.06 -12.84 7.34
C VAL A 106 3.50 -13.30 7.58
N CYS A 107 3.65 -14.56 7.99
CA CYS A 107 4.94 -15.20 8.09
C CYS A 107 5.40 -15.63 6.69
N VAL A 108 6.65 -15.29 6.35
CA VAL A 108 7.28 -15.67 5.09
C VAL A 108 8.47 -16.57 5.41
N THR A 109 8.67 -17.60 4.61
CA THR A 109 9.76 -18.57 4.78
C THR A 109 10.52 -18.66 3.46
N TYR A 110 11.83 -18.47 3.50
CA TYR A 110 12.72 -18.63 2.35
C TYR A 110 13.26 -20.05 2.28
N ASP A 111 13.27 -20.63 1.08
CA ASP A 111 13.72 -21.98 0.81
C ASP A 111 14.90 -21.95 -0.18
N GLY A 112 16.05 -22.50 0.23
CA GLY A 112 17.26 -22.55 -0.59
C GLY A 112 18.13 -21.28 -0.55
N VAL A 113 17.77 -20.29 0.28
CA VAL A 113 18.50 -19.01 0.36
C VAL A 113 19.93 -19.18 0.91
N GLU A 114 20.16 -20.16 1.77
CA GLU A 114 21.49 -20.47 2.31
C GLU A 114 22.45 -20.90 1.19
N ALA A 115 21.97 -21.68 0.21
CA ALA A 115 22.79 -22.09 -0.93
C ALA A 115 23.18 -20.90 -1.82
N ALA A 116 22.27 -19.93 -2.00
CA ALA A 116 22.56 -18.68 -2.71
C ALA A 116 23.59 -17.83 -1.95
N VAL A 117 23.51 -17.77 -0.62
CA VAL A 117 24.51 -17.10 0.22
C VAL A 117 25.88 -17.75 0.08
N GLU A 118 25.96 -19.09 0.14
CA GLU A 118 27.24 -19.80 -0.04
C GLU A 118 27.83 -19.57 -1.43
N MET A 119 27.00 -19.54 -2.47
CA MET A 119 27.46 -19.26 -3.82
C MET A 119 28.10 -17.87 -3.95
N LEU A 120 27.52 -16.85 -3.32
CA LEU A 120 28.09 -15.50 -3.29
C LEU A 120 29.42 -15.49 -2.52
N LEU A 121 29.45 -16.10 -1.34
CA LEU A 121 30.65 -16.13 -0.50
C LEU A 121 31.78 -16.90 -1.21
N ASP A 122 31.49 -18.04 -1.81
CA ASP A 122 32.44 -18.82 -2.63
C ASP A 122 32.96 -18.00 -3.80
N ARG A 123 32.07 -17.34 -4.56
CA ARG A 123 32.48 -16.49 -5.69
C ARG A 123 33.42 -15.38 -5.26
N VAL A 124 33.21 -14.77 -4.10
CA VAL A 124 34.07 -13.67 -3.62
C VAL A 124 35.37 -14.18 -3.00
N SER A 125 35.35 -15.33 -2.32
CA SER A 125 36.54 -15.92 -1.70
C SER A 125 37.47 -16.60 -2.70
N ASN A 126 36.92 -17.27 -3.71
CA ASN A 126 37.67 -18.14 -4.63
C ASN A 126 37.72 -17.62 -6.07
N GLY A 127 36.92 -16.61 -6.42
CA GLY A 127 36.92 -16.00 -7.75
C GLY A 127 37.84 -14.78 -7.89
N PRO A 128 37.78 -14.08 -9.04
CA PRO A 128 38.40 -12.78 -9.19
C PRO A 128 38.00 -11.80 -8.09
N ARG A 129 38.93 -10.92 -7.70
CA ARG A 129 38.70 -9.81 -6.77
C ARG A 129 37.39 -9.09 -7.08
N VAL A 130 36.64 -8.73 -6.05
CA VAL A 130 35.41 -7.94 -6.15
C VAL A 130 35.60 -6.64 -5.38
N ASP A 131 35.42 -5.51 -6.07
CA ASP A 131 35.49 -4.17 -5.49
C ASP A 131 34.11 -3.62 -5.13
N VAL A 132 33.10 -4.05 -5.89
CA VAL A 132 31.74 -3.54 -5.78
C VAL A 132 30.79 -4.70 -5.97
N VAL A 133 29.82 -4.83 -5.07
CA VAL A 133 28.66 -5.69 -5.30
C VAL A 133 27.47 -4.81 -5.68
N VAL A 134 26.83 -5.09 -6.81
CA VAL A 134 25.57 -4.48 -7.23
C VAL A 134 24.48 -5.52 -7.09
N ALA A 135 23.43 -5.25 -6.32
CA ALA A 135 22.34 -6.17 -6.10
C ALA A 135 20.99 -5.52 -6.43
N MET A 136 20.17 -6.26 -7.17
CA MET A 136 18.84 -5.84 -7.58
C MET A 136 17.79 -6.72 -6.92
N PHE A 137 16.76 -6.12 -6.32
CA PHE A 137 15.58 -6.83 -5.80
C PHE A 137 15.93 -8.07 -4.95
N GLU A 138 15.54 -9.30 -5.33
CA GLU A 138 15.88 -10.54 -4.58
C GLU A 138 17.39 -10.73 -4.32
N GLY A 139 18.26 -10.26 -5.21
CA GLY A 139 19.71 -10.28 -5.00
C GLY A 139 20.13 -9.50 -3.75
N SER A 140 19.35 -8.49 -3.31
CA SER A 140 19.65 -7.74 -2.08
C SER A 140 19.55 -8.62 -0.84
N ILE A 141 18.58 -9.55 -0.79
CA ILE A 141 18.38 -10.44 0.34
C ILE A 141 19.59 -11.37 0.51
N VAL A 142 20.10 -11.92 -0.60
CA VAL A 142 21.32 -12.75 -0.59
C VAL A 142 22.51 -11.97 0.00
N VAL A 143 22.70 -10.72 -0.42
CA VAL A 143 23.81 -9.88 0.07
C VAL A 143 23.62 -9.48 1.55
N HIS A 144 22.40 -9.15 1.99
CA HIS A 144 22.13 -8.85 3.40
C HIS A 144 22.46 -10.06 4.29
N LEU A 145 22.04 -11.26 3.89
CA LEU A 145 22.29 -12.49 4.64
C LEU A 145 23.77 -12.88 4.62
N ALA A 146 24.47 -12.71 3.49
CA ALA A 146 25.91 -12.94 3.42
C ALA A 146 26.69 -11.99 4.34
N ALA A 147 26.36 -10.70 4.33
CA ALA A 147 27.02 -9.70 5.18
C ALA A 147 26.83 -10.03 6.67
N VAL A 148 25.63 -10.42 7.08
CA VAL A 148 25.35 -10.78 8.47
C VAL A 148 25.95 -12.12 8.86
N LYS A 149 25.98 -13.11 7.96
CA LYS A 149 26.70 -14.37 8.19
C LYS A 149 28.18 -14.10 8.50
N LEU A 150 28.85 -13.29 7.67
CA LEU A 150 30.24 -12.88 7.91
C LEU A 150 30.40 -12.15 9.25
N MET A 151 29.53 -11.18 9.54
CA MET A 151 29.55 -10.44 10.80
C MET A 151 29.39 -11.36 12.03
N SER A 152 28.48 -12.33 11.97
CA SER A 152 28.26 -13.33 13.04
C SER A 152 29.48 -14.23 13.27
N GLN A 153 30.33 -14.37 12.26
CA GLN A 153 31.60 -15.12 12.32
C GLN A 153 32.78 -14.22 12.70
N GLY A 154 32.53 -12.95 13.06
CA GLY A 154 33.58 -11.97 13.36
C GLY A 154 34.38 -11.52 12.13
N GLN A 155 33.89 -11.82 10.92
CA GLN A 155 34.53 -11.46 9.67
C GLN A 155 33.97 -10.14 9.13
N ARG A 156 34.80 -9.40 8.40
CA ARG A 156 34.37 -8.22 7.65
C ARG A 156 33.89 -8.64 6.26
N VAL A 157 33.00 -7.85 5.68
CA VAL A 157 32.62 -7.98 4.28
C VAL A 157 33.88 -7.77 3.41
N PRO A 158 34.25 -8.72 2.53
CA PRO A 158 35.54 -8.69 1.83
C PRO A 158 35.59 -7.76 0.62
N TRP A 159 34.48 -7.12 0.23
CA TRP A 159 34.45 -6.07 -0.78
C TRP A 159 34.21 -4.68 -0.14
N PRO A 160 34.73 -3.59 -0.72
CA PRO A 160 34.59 -2.23 -0.18
C PRO A 160 33.18 -1.63 -0.09
N VAL A 161 32.28 -1.89 -1.05
CA VAL A 161 30.97 -1.20 -1.11
C VAL A 161 29.89 -2.02 -1.81
N THR A 162 28.64 -1.90 -1.35
CA THR A 162 27.46 -2.48 -2.03
C THR A 162 26.51 -1.41 -2.55
N VAL A 163 26.00 -1.58 -3.77
CA VAL A 163 24.92 -0.79 -4.36
C VAL A 163 23.66 -1.65 -4.47
N PHE A 164 22.57 -1.21 -3.84
CA PHE A 164 21.27 -1.85 -3.91
C PHE A 164 20.32 -1.03 -4.78
N PHE A 165 19.64 -1.70 -5.72
CA PHE A 165 18.51 -1.14 -6.44
C PHE A 165 17.24 -1.92 -6.06
N GLY A 166 16.23 -1.23 -5.54
CA GLY A 166 14.98 -1.86 -5.09
C GLY A 166 15.19 -2.85 -3.94
N SER A 167 16.02 -2.49 -2.95
CA SER A 167 16.38 -3.36 -1.81
C SER A 167 15.16 -3.85 -1.05
N LEU A 168 15.14 -5.13 -0.69
CA LEU A 168 14.08 -5.76 0.08
C LEU A 168 14.49 -6.05 1.54
N PRO A 169 13.60 -5.84 2.52
CA PRO A 169 13.79 -6.36 3.88
C PRO A 169 13.74 -7.88 3.91
N ILE A 170 14.47 -8.46 4.87
CA ILE A 170 14.35 -9.86 5.23
C ILE A 170 13.03 -10.08 5.96
N ARG A 171 12.27 -11.07 5.51
CA ARG A 171 10.96 -11.44 6.08
C ARG A 171 10.93 -12.73 6.85
N ASP A 172 11.93 -13.57 6.63
CA ASP A 172 12.03 -14.84 7.32
C ASP A 172 12.50 -14.62 8.75
N ASP A 173 11.58 -14.78 9.70
CA ASP A 173 11.84 -14.53 11.11
C ASP A 173 12.96 -15.45 11.66
N ARG A 174 13.21 -16.61 11.03
CA ARG A 174 14.32 -17.51 11.38
C ARG A 174 15.69 -16.87 11.11
N LEU A 175 15.75 -15.97 10.12
CA LEU A 175 16.96 -15.29 9.67
C LEU A 175 17.13 -13.89 10.28
N LEU A 176 16.07 -13.34 10.90
CA LEU A 176 16.09 -12.01 11.53
C LEU A 176 16.82 -11.98 12.87
N ALA A 177 16.96 -13.12 13.57
CA ALA A 177 17.70 -13.18 14.83
C ALA A 177 19.11 -12.61 14.68
N ALA A 178 19.70 -12.75 13.49
CA ALA A 178 21.04 -12.24 13.19
C ALA A 178 21.11 -10.70 13.05
N PHE A 179 19.96 -10.00 13.10
CA PHE A 179 19.82 -8.54 13.10
C PHE A 179 19.21 -8.00 14.42
N ALA A 180 18.88 -8.87 15.39
CA ALA A 180 18.03 -8.53 16.53
C ALA A 180 18.70 -7.64 17.59
N ASP A 181 20.03 -7.65 17.69
CA ASP A 181 20.77 -6.93 18.75
C ASP A 181 20.90 -5.42 18.50
N GLY A 182 20.27 -4.89 17.44
CA GLY A 182 20.39 -3.48 17.05
C GLY A 182 21.78 -3.08 16.54
N ALA A 183 22.72 -4.03 16.51
CA ALA A 183 24.03 -3.88 15.89
C ALA A 183 23.86 -3.63 14.38
N LYS A 184 24.48 -2.55 13.90
CA LYS A 184 24.48 -2.20 12.49
C LYS A 184 25.72 -2.74 11.79
N ILE A 185 25.55 -3.14 10.54
CA ILE A 185 26.63 -3.55 9.68
C ILE A 185 27.41 -2.30 9.26
N THR A 186 28.70 -2.23 9.58
CA THR A 186 29.56 -1.06 9.30
C THR A 186 29.96 -0.95 7.81
N HIS A 187 29.54 -1.92 6.99
CA HIS A 187 29.82 -1.98 5.56
C HIS A 187 29.15 -0.83 4.80
N PRO A 188 29.88 -0.07 3.94
CA PRO A 188 29.31 1.00 3.15
C PRO A 188 28.26 0.52 2.14
N THR A 189 27.07 1.14 2.17
CA THR A 189 26.01 0.83 1.22
C THR A 189 25.38 2.06 0.59
N ILE A 190 24.91 1.89 -0.64
CA ILE A 190 24.10 2.85 -1.39
C ILE A 190 22.79 2.16 -1.74
N HIS A 191 21.66 2.71 -1.33
CA HIS A 191 20.34 2.20 -1.69
C HIS A 191 19.63 3.17 -2.62
N VAL A 192 19.17 2.65 -3.76
CA VAL A 192 18.43 3.39 -4.78
C VAL A 192 17.02 2.82 -4.85
N PHE A 193 16.02 3.68 -4.67
CA PHE A 193 14.60 3.28 -4.68
C PHE A 193 13.79 4.06 -5.70
N GLY A 194 12.89 3.39 -6.41
CA GLY A 194 11.83 4.03 -7.18
C GLY A 194 10.67 4.42 -6.26
N LYS A 195 10.24 5.69 -6.27
CA LYS A 195 9.10 6.16 -5.46
C LYS A 195 7.77 5.52 -5.89
N ASN A 196 7.71 5.11 -7.16
CA ASN A 196 6.53 4.53 -7.76
C ASN A 196 6.62 3.00 -7.79
N ASP A 197 7.69 2.43 -7.25
CA ASP A 197 7.87 0.99 -7.11
C ASP A 197 6.81 0.45 -6.14
N GLU A 198 6.10 -0.61 -6.52
CA GLU A 198 5.13 -1.30 -5.67
C GLU A 198 5.77 -1.83 -4.38
N TYR A 199 7.09 -2.05 -4.37
CA TYR A 199 7.89 -2.40 -3.20
C TYR A 199 8.48 -1.19 -2.48
N TYR A 200 8.25 0.06 -2.91
CA TYR A 200 8.87 1.24 -2.31
C TYR A 200 8.62 1.35 -0.80
N PHE A 201 7.36 1.27 -0.40
CA PHE A 201 6.99 1.35 1.01
C PHE A 201 7.48 0.14 1.79
N TYR A 202 7.36 -1.04 1.19
CA TYR A 202 7.87 -2.28 1.74
C TYR A 202 9.39 -2.21 2.01
N GLY A 203 10.15 -1.81 1.01
CA GLY A 203 11.59 -1.59 1.03
C GLY A 203 12.02 -0.53 2.02
N ARG A 204 11.28 0.57 2.16
CA ARG A 204 11.67 1.68 3.06
C ARG A 204 11.13 1.59 4.48
N ARG A 205 10.13 0.75 4.73
CA ARG A 205 9.47 0.60 6.05
C ARG A 205 9.61 -0.81 6.63
N GLY A 206 10.21 -1.74 5.89
CA GLY A 206 10.42 -3.12 6.34
C GLY A 206 9.14 -3.95 6.49
N ALA A 207 7.98 -3.45 6.05
CA ALA A 207 6.66 -4.03 6.35
C ALA A 207 6.50 -4.41 7.83
N GLY A 208 6.65 -3.43 8.72
CA GLY A 208 6.55 -3.63 10.17
C GLY A 208 7.77 -4.29 10.81
N ARG A 209 8.84 -4.48 10.05
CA ARG A 209 10.18 -4.90 10.52
C ARG A 209 11.19 -3.79 10.24
N LEU A 210 12.47 -4.08 10.45
CA LEU A 210 13.56 -3.18 10.14
C LEU A 210 13.73 -3.08 8.61
N ALA A 211 13.80 -1.86 8.08
CA ALA A 211 14.01 -1.66 6.65
C ALA A 211 15.46 -2.02 6.26
N PRO A 212 15.72 -2.51 5.04
CA PRO A 212 17.05 -2.85 4.54
C PRO A 212 18.06 -1.74 4.69
N GLU A 213 17.68 -0.47 4.53
CA GLU A 213 18.61 0.63 4.79
C GLU A 213 19.05 0.73 6.25
N ASP A 214 18.22 0.30 7.20
CA ASP A 214 18.52 0.43 8.63
C ASP A 214 19.44 -0.69 9.14
N TYR A 215 19.71 -1.72 8.34
CA TYR A 215 20.70 -2.77 8.63
C TYR A 215 22.12 -2.21 8.69
N TYR A 216 22.39 -1.12 7.95
CA TYR A 216 23.73 -0.60 7.74
C TYR A 216 23.98 0.70 8.53
N GLU A 217 25.24 0.92 8.88
CA GLU A 217 25.69 2.18 9.42
C GLU A 217 25.83 3.22 8.31
N ALA A 218 25.12 4.34 8.45
CA ALA A 218 25.22 5.47 7.53
C ALA A 218 25.08 5.14 6.02
N PRO A 219 24.00 4.44 5.60
CA PRO A 219 23.76 4.19 4.18
C PRO A 219 23.51 5.50 3.43
N LEU A 220 23.92 5.56 2.16
CA LEU A 220 23.46 6.59 1.23
C LEU A 220 22.12 6.17 0.63
N ILE A 221 21.09 7.02 0.75
CA ILE A 221 19.76 6.74 0.21
C ILE A 221 19.45 7.70 -0.93
N LEU A 222 19.18 7.15 -2.11
CA LEU A 222 18.80 7.86 -3.32
C LEU A 222 17.42 7.40 -3.77
N GLU A 223 16.66 8.31 -4.38
CA GLU A 223 15.32 8.05 -4.89
C GLU A 223 15.16 8.56 -6.31
N HIS A 224 14.40 7.85 -7.13
CA HIS A 224 13.92 8.31 -8.44
C HIS A 224 12.39 8.16 -8.50
N ILE A 225 11.76 8.77 -9.51
CA ILE A 225 10.28 8.78 -9.61
C ILE A 225 9.71 7.56 -10.34
N GLU A 226 10.54 6.64 -10.82
CA GLU A 226 10.07 5.52 -11.65
C GLU A 226 9.60 4.34 -10.77
N GLY A 227 8.96 3.35 -11.42
CA GLY A 227 8.44 2.13 -10.78
C GLY A 227 9.53 1.12 -10.41
N HIS A 228 9.18 -0.17 -10.38
CA HIS A 228 10.10 -1.28 -10.10
C HIS A 228 11.08 -1.54 -11.26
N ARG A 229 11.98 -0.58 -11.51
CA ARG A 229 12.99 -0.62 -12.57
C ARG A 229 14.20 0.24 -12.23
N LEU A 230 15.31 0.03 -12.92
CA LEU A 230 16.47 0.91 -12.78
C LEU A 230 16.19 2.31 -13.36
N PRO A 231 16.79 3.38 -12.81
CA PRO A 231 16.61 4.74 -13.30
C PRO A 231 16.91 4.85 -14.81
N SER A 232 16.00 5.46 -15.55
CA SER A 232 16.09 5.64 -17.01
C SER A 232 15.69 7.04 -17.49
N LEU A 233 14.91 7.80 -16.70
CA LEU A 233 14.44 9.14 -17.09
C LEU A 233 15.56 10.18 -17.05
N GLN A 234 15.96 10.70 -18.21
CA GLN A 234 16.97 11.76 -18.31
C GLN A 234 16.37 13.16 -18.03
N PRO A 235 17.15 14.11 -17.47
CA PRO A 235 18.56 13.98 -17.06
C PRO A 235 18.75 13.35 -15.66
N GLN A 236 17.65 13.02 -14.97
CA GLN A 236 17.65 12.60 -13.57
C GLN A 236 18.42 11.29 -13.36
N ALA A 237 18.23 10.32 -14.24
CA ALA A 237 18.93 9.03 -14.20
C ALA A 237 20.46 9.22 -14.35
N GLY A 238 20.91 10.06 -15.29
CA GLY A 238 22.34 10.36 -15.46
C GLY A 238 22.96 10.97 -14.20
N ALA A 239 22.29 11.95 -13.59
CA ALA A 239 22.74 12.56 -12.33
C ALA A 239 22.78 11.56 -11.17
N LEU A 240 21.78 10.67 -11.08
CA LEU A 240 21.72 9.64 -10.05
C LEU A 240 22.87 8.64 -10.21
N TYR A 241 23.11 8.11 -11.42
CA TYR A 241 24.22 7.19 -11.65
C TYR A 241 25.59 7.85 -11.45
N ALA A 242 25.75 9.12 -11.84
CA ALA A 242 26.98 9.87 -11.56
C ALA A 242 27.25 9.96 -10.05
N GLN A 243 26.20 10.17 -9.24
CA GLN A 243 26.31 10.18 -7.79
C GLN A 243 26.68 8.79 -7.23
N VAL A 244 26.08 7.72 -7.74
CA VAL A 244 26.42 6.34 -7.36
C VAL A 244 27.90 6.04 -7.67
N VAL A 245 28.36 6.35 -8.88
CA VAL A 245 29.74 6.11 -9.32
C VAL A 245 30.74 6.92 -8.52
N LYS A 246 30.43 8.20 -8.24
CA LYS A 246 31.24 9.04 -7.35
C LYS A 246 31.45 8.36 -6.01
N GLU A 247 30.36 7.88 -5.41
CA GLU A 247 30.40 7.27 -4.09
C GLU A 247 31.17 5.94 -4.08
N VAL A 248 30.96 5.11 -5.10
CA VAL A 248 31.71 3.86 -5.28
C VAL A 248 33.21 4.14 -5.41
N LYS A 249 33.61 5.09 -6.25
CA LYS A 249 35.02 5.44 -6.44
C LYS A 249 35.66 5.87 -5.12
N VAL A 250 34.97 6.66 -4.29
CA VAL A 250 35.46 7.04 -2.97
C VAL A 250 35.63 5.82 -2.05
N CYS A 251 34.63 4.95 -1.95
CA CYS A 251 34.74 3.74 -1.11
C CYS A 251 35.87 2.80 -1.57
N CYS A 252 36.17 2.76 -2.86
CA CYS A 252 37.23 1.95 -3.44
C CYS A 252 38.61 2.65 -3.48
N GLY A 253 38.72 3.89 -2.97
CA GLY A 253 39.98 4.65 -2.98
C GLY A 253 40.44 5.09 -4.38
N VAL A 254 39.54 5.19 -5.33
CA VAL A 254 39.81 5.67 -6.70
C VAL A 254 39.74 7.20 -6.73
N PRO A 255 40.79 7.89 -7.21
CA PRO A 255 40.77 9.35 -7.32
C PRO A 255 39.59 9.84 -8.18
N LEU A 256 38.94 10.91 -7.72
CA LEU A 256 37.92 11.61 -8.50
C LEU A 256 38.56 12.68 -9.38
N ASP A 257 38.02 12.87 -10.57
CA ASP A 257 38.39 13.98 -11.45
C ASP A 257 38.01 15.31 -10.77
N GLY A 258 39.01 16.18 -10.52
CA GLY A 258 38.80 17.49 -9.90
C GLY A 258 39.25 17.63 -8.43
N GLY A 259 39.84 16.59 -7.84
CA GLY A 259 40.27 16.60 -6.44
C GLY A 259 39.10 16.31 -5.50
N TYR A 260 39.35 15.47 -4.50
CA TYR A 260 38.34 15.03 -3.54
C TYR A 260 38.81 15.34 -2.13
N ASP A 261 37.97 16.02 -1.34
CA ASP A 261 38.18 16.16 0.10
C ASP A 261 37.44 15.03 0.84
N PRO A 262 38.15 14.08 1.48
CA PRO A 262 37.54 13.02 2.30
C PRO A 262 36.66 13.54 3.44
N SER A 263 36.82 14.80 3.87
CA SER A 263 35.99 15.43 4.90
C SER A 263 34.55 15.66 4.43
N GLU A 264 34.32 15.86 3.12
CA GLU A 264 32.98 16.01 2.54
C GLU A 264 32.18 14.69 2.53
N PHE A 265 32.86 13.54 2.54
CA PHE A 265 32.24 12.20 2.52
C PHE A 265 31.25 11.99 3.67
N HIS A 266 31.71 12.30 4.89
CA HIS A 266 31.02 11.96 6.11
C HIS A 266 29.91 12.97 6.44
N SER A 267 30.04 14.21 5.97
CA SER A 267 29.09 15.30 6.26
C SER A 267 27.81 15.19 5.43
N TRP A 268 27.89 14.77 4.15
CA TRP A 268 26.69 14.65 3.31
C TRP A 268 25.84 13.44 3.71
N ARG A 269 26.44 12.27 3.99
CA ARG A 269 25.70 11.03 4.33
C ARG A 269 24.78 11.19 5.54
N ARG A 270 25.07 12.15 6.44
CA ARG A 270 24.27 12.43 7.63
C ARG A 270 23.18 13.49 7.43
N SER A 271 23.32 14.39 6.46
CA SER A 271 22.46 15.59 6.37
C SER A 271 21.28 15.49 5.38
N ARG A 272 21.25 14.48 4.48
CA ARG A 272 20.25 14.39 3.41
C ARG A 272 19.62 12.99 3.25
N ARG A 273 19.08 12.42 4.32
CA ARG A 273 18.26 11.21 4.20
C ARG A 273 16.84 11.59 3.79
N PRO A 274 16.32 11.10 2.65
CA PRO A 274 14.91 11.25 2.34
C PRO A 274 14.05 10.66 3.46
N ALA A 275 12.95 11.34 3.79
CA ALA A 275 12.00 10.82 4.77
C ALA A 275 11.44 9.48 4.31
N LYS A 276 11.22 8.55 5.25
CA LYS A 276 10.55 7.29 4.93
C LYS A 276 9.12 7.57 4.46
N PRO A 277 8.58 6.80 3.50
CA PRO A 277 7.21 6.97 3.07
C PRO A 277 6.24 6.74 4.23
N LEU A 278 5.22 7.59 4.32
CA LEU A 278 4.20 7.52 5.36
C LEU A 278 3.14 6.45 5.04
N ALA A 279 2.90 6.21 3.76
CA ALA A 279 1.95 5.24 3.25
C ALA A 279 2.48 4.60 1.95
N PRO A 280 2.05 3.38 1.63
CA PRO A 280 2.31 2.74 0.34
C PRO A 280 1.67 3.50 -0.82
N PRO A 281 2.32 3.52 -1.99
CA PRO A 281 1.71 4.11 -3.16
C PRO A 281 0.49 3.28 -3.56
N VAL A 282 -0.65 3.93 -3.77
CA VAL A 282 -1.79 3.29 -4.42
C VAL A 282 -1.52 3.32 -5.91
N LEU A 283 -1.46 2.17 -6.55
CA LEU A 283 -1.13 2.11 -7.98
C LEU A 283 -2.39 2.00 -8.83
N GLU A 284 -2.36 2.69 -9.97
CA GLU A 284 -3.16 2.40 -11.15
C GLU A 284 -2.52 1.15 -11.78
N MET A 285 -3.19 0.02 -11.68
CA MET A 285 -2.56 -1.30 -11.91
C MET A 285 -2.25 -1.58 -13.37
N GLU A 286 -2.90 -0.91 -14.34
CA GLU A 286 -2.59 -1.10 -15.76
C GLU A 286 -1.23 -0.52 -16.09
N GLN A 287 -0.94 0.67 -15.59
CA GLN A 287 0.28 1.42 -15.91
C GLN A 287 1.32 1.32 -14.80
N MET A 288 0.95 0.75 -13.65
CA MET A 288 1.75 0.73 -12.41
C MET A 288 2.19 2.15 -12.00
N ILE A 289 1.33 3.14 -12.23
CA ILE A 289 1.57 4.55 -11.89
C ILE A 289 0.86 4.87 -10.59
N PRO A 290 1.50 5.58 -9.63
CA PRO A 290 0.82 5.99 -8.42
C PRO A 290 -0.33 6.94 -8.69
N ARG A 291 -1.39 6.73 -7.95
CA ARG A 291 -2.57 7.59 -7.88
C ARG A 291 -2.92 7.85 -6.42
N LYS A 292 -3.79 8.83 -6.20
CA LYS A 292 -4.39 9.05 -4.88
C LYS A 292 -5.45 7.98 -4.61
N LEU A 293 -5.72 7.74 -3.33
CA LEU A 293 -6.93 7.02 -2.92
C LEU A 293 -8.15 7.75 -3.46
N ARG A 294 -9.13 7.05 -4.01
CA ARG A 294 -10.41 7.63 -4.43
C ARG A 294 -11.47 7.22 -3.43
N ILE A 295 -11.97 8.19 -2.67
CA ILE A 295 -12.94 7.99 -1.59
C ILE A 295 -14.25 8.64 -1.99
N LEU A 296 -15.32 7.84 -2.01
CA LEU A 296 -16.68 8.31 -2.24
C LEU A 296 -17.40 8.45 -0.90
N ALA A 297 -17.85 9.66 -0.57
CA ALA A 297 -18.53 9.99 0.67
C ALA A 297 -20.02 10.26 0.45
N LEU A 298 -20.89 9.49 1.12
CA LEU A 298 -22.34 9.56 1.04
C LEU A 298 -22.90 10.30 2.26
N THR A 299 -23.74 11.30 2.04
CA THR A 299 -24.40 12.07 3.13
C THR A 299 -25.36 11.20 3.93
N GLY A 300 -25.73 11.67 5.11
CA GLY A 300 -26.94 11.21 5.78
C GLY A 300 -28.21 11.72 5.10
N GLY A 301 -29.35 11.37 5.70
CA GLY A 301 -30.60 12.08 5.44
C GLY A 301 -30.51 13.51 5.97
N HIS A 302 -31.34 14.39 5.45
CA HIS A 302 -31.46 15.78 5.89
C HIS A 302 -30.12 16.53 5.82
N SER A 303 -29.30 16.25 4.80
CA SER A 303 -27.93 16.75 4.71
C SER A 303 -27.57 17.16 3.28
N CYS A 304 -26.38 17.71 3.10
CA CYS A 304 -25.82 18.03 1.80
C CYS A 304 -24.31 17.82 1.79
N THR A 305 -23.72 17.82 0.59
CA THR A 305 -22.29 17.56 0.40
C THR A 305 -21.37 18.54 1.15
N GLU A 306 -21.77 19.80 1.31
CA GLU A 306 -20.97 20.81 2.05
C GLU A 306 -20.88 20.51 3.54
N VAL A 307 -22.00 20.10 4.15
CA VAL A 307 -22.07 19.69 5.56
C VAL A 307 -21.19 18.46 5.79
N LEU A 308 -21.36 17.42 4.96
CA LEU A 308 -20.56 16.20 5.08
C LEU A 308 -19.07 16.47 4.88
N ARG A 309 -18.70 17.33 3.91
CA ARG A 309 -17.30 17.70 3.64
C ARG A 309 -16.64 18.36 4.85
N TYR A 310 -17.38 19.20 5.57
CA TYR A 310 -16.91 19.82 6.81
C TYR A 310 -16.76 18.77 7.92
N GLN A 311 -17.81 17.96 8.15
CA GLN A 311 -17.82 16.94 9.20
C GLN A 311 -16.71 15.89 9.03
N LEU A 312 -16.35 15.54 7.79
CA LEU A 312 -15.27 14.61 7.48
C LEU A 312 -13.86 15.22 7.49
N ALA A 313 -13.70 16.52 7.78
CA ALA A 313 -12.38 17.17 7.78
C ALA A 313 -11.33 16.47 8.69
N PRO A 314 -11.67 15.99 9.91
CA PRO A 314 -10.73 15.24 10.74
C PRO A 314 -10.28 13.91 10.09
N LEU A 315 -11.19 13.16 9.48
CA LEU A 315 -10.84 11.92 8.79
C LEU A 315 -9.97 12.19 7.54
N ARG A 316 -10.30 13.23 6.77
CA ARG A 316 -9.50 13.68 5.62
C ARG A 316 -8.07 14.03 6.04
N GLN A 317 -7.91 14.67 7.19
CA GLN A 317 -6.59 14.97 7.75
C GLN A 317 -5.85 13.69 8.18
N ALA A 318 -6.54 12.75 8.83
CA ALA A 318 -5.96 11.47 9.27
C ALA A 318 -5.53 10.58 8.10
N VAL A 319 -6.30 10.55 7.00
CA VAL A 319 -5.95 9.81 5.77
C VAL A 319 -4.76 10.45 5.05
N GLY A 320 -4.66 11.79 5.09
CA GLY A 320 -3.62 12.57 4.42
C GLY A 320 -4.18 13.34 3.23
N ARG A 321 -4.13 14.68 3.30
CA ARG A 321 -4.78 15.59 2.33
C ARG A 321 -4.30 15.38 0.89
N ASP A 322 -3.04 15.04 0.70
CA ASP A 322 -2.44 14.83 -0.62
C ASP A 322 -2.43 13.37 -1.07
N LEU A 323 -2.91 12.47 -0.22
CA LEU A 323 -2.90 11.02 -0.47
C LEU A 323 -4.27 10.50 -0.93
N ALA A 324 -5.33 11.29 -0.80
CA ALA A 324 -6.69 10.91 -1.15
C ALA A 324 -7.46 12.03 -1.86
N GLU A 325 -8.18 11.64 -2.89
CA GLU A 325 -9.24 12.40 -3.57
C GLU A 325 -10.59 12.01 -2.97
N TRP A 326 -11.39 13.03 -2.67
CA TRP A 326 -12.68 12.87 -2.03
C TRP A 326 -13.78 13.39 -2.94
N THR A 327 -14.72 12.53 -3.27
CA THR A 327 -15.97 12.89 -3.95
C THR A 327 -17.11 12.78 -2.95
N PHE A 328 -17.96 13.80 -2.90
CA PHE A 328 -19.09 13.86 -1.99
C PHE A 328 -20.36 13.80 -2.81
N ILE A 329 -21.28 12.91 -2.44
CA ILE A 329 -22.58 12.76 -3.08
C ILE A 329 -23.68 12.77 -2.03
N GLU A 330 -24.84 13.26 -2.44
CA GLU A 330 -26.03 13.40 -1.61
C GLU A 330 -27.23 12.71 -2.25
N GLY A 331 -28.28 12.56 -1.44
CA GLY A 331 -29.54 11.99 -1.90
C GLY A 331 -30.23 12.82 -2.99
N SER A 332 -31.25 12.23 -3.61
CA SER A 332 -32.00 12.86 -4.71
C SER A 332 -33.31 13.50 -4.27
N GLU A 333 -33.82 13.18 -3.08
CA GLU A 333 -35.11 13.67 -2.60
C GLU A 333 -34.94 14.96 -1.82
N ASP A 334 -35.80 15.94 -2.08
CA ASP A 334 -35.82 17.16 -1.28
C ASP A 334 -36.32 16.87 0.12
N TRP A 335 -35.54 17.26 1.12
CA TRP A 335 -36.01 17.25 2.49
C TRP A 335 -37.02 18.39 2.71
N ASN A 336 -38.19 18.01 3.21
CA ASN A 336 -39.20 18.93 3.71
C ASN A 336 -39.39 18.66 5.20
N TRP A 337 -39.15 19.68 6.03
CA TRP A 337 -39.34 19.55 7.48
C TRP A 337 -40.82 19.29 7.79
N TYR A 338 -41.07 18.43 8.77
CA TYR A 338 -42.39 18.19 9.34
C TYR A 338 -42.29 18.02 10.86
N GLU A 339 -43.43 18.17 11.54
CA GLU A 339 -43.48 18.15 13.00
C GLU A 339 -42.94 16.83 13.57
N GLY A 340 -41.90 16.94 14.42
CA GLY A 340 -41.21 15.81 15.04
C GLY A 340 -39.80 15.51 14.49
N GLU A 341 -39.45 16.05 13.31
CA GLU A 341 -38.07 15.96 12.77
C GLU A 341 -37.11 16.91 13.50
N PRO A 342 -35.82 16.53 13.66
CA PRO A 342 -34.80 17.41 14.19
C PRO A 342 -34.74 18.73 13.42
N ILE A 343 -34.56 19.83 14.15
CA ILE A 343 -34.33 21.14 13.56
C ILE A 343 -32.86 21.19 13.12
N VAL A 344 -32.63 21.56 11.86
CA VAL A 344 -31.27 21.76 11.32
C VAL A 344 -30.56 22.82 12.14
N SER A 345 -29.38 22.47 12.65
CA SER A 345 -28.62 23.38 13.50
C SER A 345 -28.17 24.64 12.75
N ASP A 346 -27.96 25.74 13.47
CA ASP A 346 -27.40 26.98 12.90
C ASP A 346 -26.08 26.74 12.14
N MET A 347 -25.28 25.78 12.59
CA MET A 347 -24.02 25.41 11.93
C MET A 347 -24.29 24.75 10.58
N GLU A 348 -25.20 23.77 10.52
CA GLU A 348 -25.55 23.08 9.28
C GLU A 348 -26.19 24.02 8.27
N GLN A 349 -27.07 24.93 8.72
CA GLN A 349 -27.65 25.96 7.85
C GLN A 349 -26.56 26.88 7.25
N LYS A 350 -25.59 27.31 8.07
CA LYS A 350 -24.45 28.12 7.61
C LYS A 350 -23.57 27.38 6.62
N LEU A 351 -23.28 26.09 6.88
CA LEU A 351 -22.46 25.26 5.99
C LEU A 351 -23.17 24.94 4.68
N ALA A 352 -24.48 24.70 4.73
CA ALA A 352 -25.30 24.46 3.54
C ALA A 352 -25.40 25.69 2.63
N LYS A 353 -25.17 26.91 3.15
CA LYS A 353 -25.22 28.17 2.39
C LYS A 353 -26.54 28.34 1.62
N GLY A 354 -27.64 27.90 2.22
CA GLY A 354 -28.97 27.92 1.62
C GLY A 354 -29.24 26.81 0.59
N ALA A 355 -28.35 25.83 0.43
CA ALA A 355 -28.61 24.65 -0.39
C ALA A 355 -29.77 23.82 0.20
N GLN A 356 -30.59 23.26 -0.69
CA GLN A 356 -31.66 22.33 -0.33
C GLN A 356 -31.05 21.05 0.26
N LEU A 357 -31.42 20.72 1.49
CA LEU A 357 -31.01 19.46 2.13
C LEU A 357 -31.73 18.29 1.47
N LYS A 358 -31.04 17.15 1.42
CA LYS A 358 -31.47 15.99 0.65
C LYS A 358 -31.62 14.75 1.52
N ASN A 359 -32.55 13.89 1.09
CA ASN A 359 -32.73 12.53 1.54
C ASN A 359 -32.35 11.55 0.44
N TRP A 360 -31.82 10.39 0.83
CA TRP A 360 -31.54 9.32 -0.12
C TRP A 360 -32.84 8.72 -0.63
N TYR A 361 -33.75 8.45 0.28
CA TYR A 361 -35.09 7.96 0.04
C TYR A 361 -36.05 8.58 1.04
N MET A 362 -37.33 8.59 0.69
CA MET A 362 -38.40 8.82 1.66
C MET A 362 -38.85 7.47 2.20
N ASP A 363 -39.28 7.43 3.45
CA ASP A 363 -39.91 6.27 4.05
C ASP A 363 -41.40 6.50 4.27
N SER A 364 -42.13 5.41 4.43
CA SER A 364 -43.53 5.44 4.78
C SER A 364 -43.87 4.32 5.73
N ILE A 365 -44.80 4.61 6.63
CA ILE A 365 -45.22 3.70 7.67
C ILE A 365 -46.58 3.15 7.28
N TYR A 366 -46.62 1.84 7.06
CA TYR A 366 -47.86 1.12 6.81
C TYR A 366 -48.55 0.86 8.14
N GLU A 367 -49.61 1.61 8.41
CA GLU A 367 -50.53 1.36 9.52
C GLU A 367 -51.85 0.79 8.98
N GLU A 368 -52.30 -0.35 9.51
CA GLU A 368 -53.66 -0.85 9.24
C GLU A 368 -54.73 0.07 9.86
N THR A 369 -54.38 0.79 10.92
CA THR A 369 -55.23 1.79 11.58
C THR A 369 -54.40 3.04 11.89
N PRO A 370 -54.74 4.22 11.32
CA PRO A 370 -53.98 5.45 11.53
C PRO A 370 -53.88 5.81 13.01
N THR A 371 -52.66 5.93 13.55
CA THR A 371 -52.44 6.39 14.92
C THR A 371 -52.09 7.88 14.95
N LYS A 372 -52.41 8.57 16.06
CA LYS A 372 -52.04 9.98 16.29
C LYS A 372 -50.58 10.17 16.75
N LYS A 373 -49.78 9.09 16.81
CA LYS A 373 -48.38 9.19 17.22
C LYS A 373 -47.60 10.08 16.24
N PRO A 374 -46.58 10.83 16.68
CA PRO A 374 -45.64 11.47 15.78
C PRO A 374 -44.96 10.46 14.84
N ASN A 375 -44.67 10.85 13.60
CA ASN A 375 -44.02 9.97 12.62
C ASN A 375 -42.70 9.39 13.14
N ARG A 376 -41.92 10.18 13.88
CA ARG A 376 -40.69 9.74 14.55
C ARG A 376 -40.92 8.55 15.47
N GLU A 377 -41.92 8.59 16.34
CA GLU A 377 -42.22 7.46 17.24
C GLU A 377 -42.62 6.20 16.46
N LYS A 378 -43.37 6.37 15.37
CA LYS A 378 -43.78 5.24 14.52
C LYS A 378 -42.60 4.68 13.72
N GLN A 379 -41.64 5.52 13.34
CA GLN A 379 -40.44 5.15 12.59
C GLN A 379 -39.52 4.24 13.43
N PHE A 380 -39.62 4.30 14.75
CA PHE A 380 -38.83 3.49 15.67
C PHE A 380 -39.70 2.57 16.54
N ASP A 381 -40.94 2.28 16.12
CA ASP A 381 -41.78 1.24 16.73
C ASP A 381 -41.52 -0.13 16.05
N PRO A 382 -41.04 -1.17 16.77
CA PRO A 382 -40.80 -2.51 16.23
C PRO A 382 -42.03 -3.21 15.65
N LYS A 383 -43.22 -2.73 15.99
CA LYS A 383 -44.48 -3.28 15.46
C LYS A 383 -44.90 -2.61 14.16
N SER A 384 -44.40 -1.42 13.87
CA SER A 384 -44.76 -0.68 12.67
C SER A 384 -44.04 -1.24 11.45
N ARG A 385 -44.78 -1.45 10.36
CA ARG A 385 -44.22 -1.87 9.07
C ARG A 385 -43.77 -0.62 8.33
N LEU A 386 -42.49 -0.56 7.94
CA LEU A 386 -41.93 0.55 7.17
C LEU A 386 -41.57 0.08 5.76
N GLY A 387 -41.78 0.97 4.79
CA GLY A 387 -41.30 0.83 3.43
C GLY A 387 -40.41 1.99 3.02
N TYR A 388 -39.37 1.70 2.24
CA TYR A 388 -38.53 2.71 1.60
C TYR A 388 -39.00 2.96 0.17
N HIS A 389 -39.09 4.23 -0.23
CA HIS A 389 -39.60 4.58 -1.56
C HIS A 389 -38.52 4.52 -2.63
N LYS A 390 -38.85 3.86 -3.76
CA LYS A 390 -38.05 3.83 -4.99
C LYS A 390 -36.61 3.33 -4.79
N ILE A 391 -36.40 2.41 -3.85
CA ILE A 391 -35.06 1.86 -3.58
C ILE A 391 -34.40 1.24 -4.81
N PRO A 392 -35.08 0.42 -5.65
CA PRO A 392 -34.45 -0.14 -6.84
C PRO A 392 -33.85 0.91 -7.78
N GLU A 393 -34.61 1.98 -8.06
CA GLU A 393 -34.14 3.10 -8.91
C GLU A 393 -32.93 3.84 -8.29
N LYS A 394 -32.95 4.03 -6.97
CA LYS A 394 -31.90 4.74 -6.23
C LYS A 394 -30.62 3.93 -6.12
N VAL A 395 -30.74 2.63 -5.89
CA VAL A 395 -29.62 1.68 -5.89
C VAL A 395 -29.02 1.62 -7.29
N GLU A 396 -29.85 1.56 -8.33
CA GLU A 396 -29.37 1.55 -9.71
C GLU A 396 -28.58 2.80 -10.06
N ARG A 397 -29.10 3.97 -9.73
CA ARG A 397 -28.38 5.23 -9.96
C ARG A 397 -27.03 5.28 -9.23
N LEU A 398 -26.99 4.82 -7.98
CA LEU A 398 -25.74 4.76 -7.22
C LEU A 398 -24.75 3.74 -7.82
N ARG A 399 -25.29 2.61 -8.31
CA ARG A 399 -24.54 1.58 -9.02
C ARG A 399 -23.90 2.15 -10.29
N GLU A 400 -24.70 2.79 -11.16
CA GLU A 400 -24.23 3.46 -12.38
C GLU A 400 -23.12 4.45 -12.06
N GLN A 401 -23.33 5.34 -11.09
CA GLN A 401 -22.33 6.32 -10.70
C GLN A 401 -21.01 5.68 -10.23
N ILE A 402 -21.09 4.61 -9.42
CA ILE A 402 -19.90 3.88 -8.96
C ILE A 402 -19.13 3.26 -10.13
N TYR A 403 -19.83 2.76 -11.14
CA TYR A 403 -19.22 2.17 -12.32
C TYR A 403 -18.69 3.20 -13.33
N GLU A 404 -19.37 4.33 -13.48
CA GLU A 404 -19.00 5.41 -14.40
C GLU A 404 -17.80 6.20 -13.88
N ASP A 405 -17.86 6.60 -12.61
CA ASP A 405 -16.85 7.46 -11.99
C ASP A 405 -15.70 6.66 -11.35
N GLY A 406 -15.75 5.32 -11.32
CA GLY A 406 -14.74 4.45 -10.71
C GLY A 406 -13.32 4.59 -11.28
N PRO A 407 -12.27 4.03 -10.61
CA PRO A 407 -12.37 3.11 -9.48
C PRO A 407 -12.54 3.84 -8.17
N TRP A 408 -13.21 3.20 -7.22
CA TRP A 408 -13.29 3.67 -5.84
C TRP A 408 -12.51 2.73 -4.93
N ASP A 409 -11.74 3.29 -4.01
CA ASP A 409 -11.04 2.50 -3.00
C ASP A 409 -11.90 2.31 -1.77
N VAL A 410 -12.58 3.38 -1.33
CA VAL A 410 -13.33 3.42 -0.09
C VAL A 410 -14.66 4.11 -0.30
N LEU A 411 -15.72 3.54 0.26
CA LEU A 411 -16.97 4.24 0.49
C LEU A 411 -17.06 4.65 1.95
N VAL A 412 -17.31 5.93 2.21
CA VAL A 412 -17.58 6.46 3.55
C VAL A 412 -19.03 6.90 3.57
N ALA A 413 -19.81 6.49 4.55
CA ALA A 413 -21.21 6.84 4.62
C ALA A 413 -21.62 7.24 6.03
N PHE A 414 -22.66 8.06 6.11
CA PHE A 414 -23.27 8.50 7.36
C PHE A 414 -24.77 8.20 7.34
N SER A 415 -25.34 7.70 8.45
CA SER A 415 -26.79 7.56 8.65
C SER A 415 -27.52 6.88 7.46
N GLN A 416 -28.50 7.52 6.80
CA GLN A 416 -29.16 6.97 5.60
C GLN A 416 -28.20 6.57 4.47
N GLY A 417 -27.06 7.25 4.32
CA GLY A 417 -26.04 6.85 3.35
C GLY A 417 -25.48 5.46 3.65
N CYS A 418 -25.41 5.06 4.92
CA CYS A 418 -25.03 3.70 5.32
C CYS A 418 -26.07 2.68 4.83
N ILE A 419 -27.36 2.98 5.00
CA ILE A 419 -28.46 2.13 4.50
C ILE A 419 -28.36 1.97 2.98
N MET A 420 -28.14 3.06 2.24
CA MET A 420 -27.96 2.98 0.79
C MET A 420 -26.75 2.14 0.39
N THR A 421 -25.64 2.25 1.13
CA THR A 421 -24.44 1.44 0.88
C THR A 421 -24.67 -0.03 1.18
N HIS A 422 -25.42 -0.35 2.25
CA HIS A 422 -25.85 -1.72 2.53
C HIS A 422 -26.72 -2.26 1.39
N LEU A 423 -27.80 -1.54 1.03
CA LEU A 423 -28.70 -1.94 -0.05
C LEU A 423 -27.93 -2.19 -1.35
N LEU A 424 -27.04 -1.28 -1.74
CA LEU A 424 -26.17 -1.46 -2.90
C LEU A 424 -25.32 -2.73 -2.80
N ALA A 425 -24.62 -2.94 -1.68
CA ALA A 425 -23.76 -4.11 -1.50
C ALA A 425 -24.55 -5.44 -1.57
N GLY A 426 -25.75 -5.46 -0.99
CA GLY A 426 -26.66 -6.59 -1.04
C GLY A 426 -27.13 -6.90 -2.47
N HIS A 427 -27.50 -5.88 -3.25
CA HIS A 427 -27.91 -6.03 -4.65
C HIS A 427 -26.75 -6.49 -5.53
N LEU A 428 -25.56 -5.89 -5.39
CA LEU A 428 -24.37 -6.26 -6.16
C LEU A 428 -23.96 -7.71 -5.95
N ARG A 429 -24.14 -8.26 -4.75
CA ARG A 429 -23.90 -9.69 -4.48
C ARG A 429 -24.83 -10.59 -5.29
N LYS A 430 -26.11 -10.22 -5.41
CA LYS A 430 -27.12 -11.04 -6.10
C LYS A 430 -27.08 -10.88 -7.61
N GLU A 431 -26.82 -9.67 -8.07
CA GLU A 431 -26.88 -9.25 -9.46
C GLU A 431 -25.55 -8.62 -9.86
N PRO A 432 -24.50 -9.45 -10.07
CA PRO A 432 -23.21 -8.94 -10.52
C PRO A 432 -23.36 -8.28 -11.90
N PRO A 433 -22.56 -7.25 -12.20
CA PRO A 433 -22.60 -6.59 -13.51
C PRO A 433 -22.36 -7.58 -14.65
N ALA A 434 -23.02 -7.36 -15.79
CA ALA A 434 -22.79 -8.14 -17.00
C ALA A 434 -21.31 -8.06 -17.43
N LYS A 435 -20.76 -9.16 -17.97
CA LYS A 435 -19.34 -9.35 -18.36
C LYS A 435 -18.71 -8.25 -19.23
N GLN A 436 -19.48 -7.37 -19.85
CA GLN A 436 -18.95 -6.25 -20.63
C GLN A 436 -18.63 -5.00 -19.79
N ALA A 437 -19.34 -4.76 -18.67
CA ALA A 437 -18.99 -3.72 -17.71
C ALA A 437 -17.74 -4.08 -16.89
N SER A 438 -17.39 -5.38 -16.83
CA SER A 438 -16.15 -5.86 -16.21
C SER A 438 -14.89 -5.67 -17.06
N MET A 439 -14.99 -5.31 -18.35
CA MET A 439 -13.80 -5.11 -19.20
C MET A 439 -13.03 -3.82 -18.90
N ARG A 440 -13.66 -2.81 -18.28
CA ARG A 440 -12.93 -1.64 -17.73
C ARG A 440 -12.13 -1.98 -16.45
N TRP A 441 -12.19 -3.23 -15.97
CA TRP A 441 -11.74 -3.62 -14.64
C TRP A 441 -11.12 -5.02 -14.62
N HIS A 442 -9.93 -5.18 -15.20
CA HIS A 442 -9.09 -6.37 -15.00
C HIS A 442 -8.25 -6.33 -13.72
N HIS A 443 -8.50 -5.39 -12.80
CA HIS A 443 -7.49 -4.97 -11.81
C HIS A 443 -7.82 -5.08 -10.32
N THR A 444 -8.91 -5.74 -9.92
CA THR A 444 -9.08 -6.21 -8.54
C THR A 444 -9.93 -7.48 -8.50
N ARG A 445 -9.50 -8.45 -7.68
CA ARG A 445 -10.20 -9.61 -7.11
C ARG A 445 -11.74 -9.76 -7.30
N ASN A 446 -12.33 -9.72 -8.49
CA ASN A 446 -13.80 -9.70 -8.59
C ASN A 446 -14.41 -11.09 -8.80
N GLY A 447 -14.64 -11.79 -7.69
CA GLY A 447 -15.77 -12.73 -7.58
C GLY A 447 -17.05 -11.97 -7.21
N THR A 448 -18.23 -12.60 -7.34
CA THR A 448 -19.54 -12.02 -6.97
C THR A 448 -19.68 -11.65 -5.48
N GLU A 449 -18.70 -12.05 -4.67
CA GLU A 449 -18.58 -11.68 -3.25
C GLU A 449 -17.75 -10.41 -3.01
N GLN A 450 -17.15 -9.83 -4.05
CA GLN A 450 -16.22 -8.71 -3.93
C GLN A 450 -16.81 -7.45 -4.57
N MET A 451 -16.97 -6.41 -3.74
CA MET A 451 -17.53 -5.12 -4.14
C MET A 451 -16.60 -4.39 -5.12
N PRO A 452 -17.11 -3.43 -5.93
CA PRO A 452 -16.28 -2.60 -6.81
C PRO A 452 -15.40 -1.57 -6.07
N TRP A 453 -15.30 -1.68 -4.74
CA TRP A 453 -14.41 -0.93 -3.86
C TRP A 453 -13.88 -1.85 -2.75
N ARG A 454 -12.86 -1.40 -2.00
CA ARG A 454 -12.07 -2.25 -1.09
C ARG A 454 -12.52 -2.23 0.38
N LEU A 455 -13.11 -1.12 0.82
CA LEU A 455 -13.56 -0.94 2.21
C LEU A 455 -14.80 -0.04 2.27
N SER A 456 -15.75 -0.37 3.15
CA SER A 456 -16.80 0.57 3.55
C SER A 456 -16.61 1.06 4.99
N VAL A 457 -16.79 2.35 5.22
CA VAL A 457 -16.73 2.98 6.54
C VAL A 457 -18.08 3.62 6.86
N PHE A 458 -18.72 3.15 7.92
CA PHE A 458 -20.06 3.57 8.34
C PHE A 458 -19.98 4.38 9.63
N PHE A 459 -20.43 5.63 9.58
CA PHE A 459 -20.61 6.47 10.75
C PHE A 459 -22.09 6.55 11.10
N CYS A 460 -22.43 6.22 12.35
CA CYS A 460 -23.81 6.20 12.84
C CYS A 460 -24.75 5.46 11.88
N GLY A 461 -24.29 4.30 11.39
CA GLY A 461 -25.07 3.46 10.48
C GLY A 461 -26.31 2.92 11.16
N MET A 462 -27.32 2.61 10.36
CA MET A 462 -28.61 2.09 10.80
C MET A 462 -28.96 0.79 10.07
N HIS A 463 -29.65 -0.12 10.77
CA HIS A 463 -30.20 -1.35 10.20
C HIS A 463 -31.25 -1.07 9.11
N ILE A 464 -31.33 -1.96 8.10
CA ILE A 464 -32.36 -1.92 7.05
C ILE A 464 -33.70 -2.38 7.63
N ARG A 465 -34.63 -1.46 7.85
CA ARG A 465 -35.94 -1.77 8.46
C ARG A 465 -36.93 -2.40 7.51
N ASP A 466 -36.84 -2.03 6.24
CA ASP A 466 -37.79 -2.48 5.25
C ASP A 466 -37.58 -3.98 5.01
N LYS A 467 -38.59 -4.75 5.42
CA LYS A 467 -38.61 -6.22 5.35
C LYS A 467 -38.44 -6.73 3.93
N GLU A 468 -38.78 -5.92 2.93
CA GLU A 468 -38.55 -6.24 1.52
C GLU A 468 -37.08 -6.53 1.23
N PHE A 469 -36.14 -5.86 1.92
CA PHE A 469 -34.71 -5.95 1.64
C PHE A 469 -33.89 -6.75 2.67
N MET A 470 -34.49 -7.19 3.77
CA MET A 470 -33.78 -7.97 4.82
C MET A 470 -33.14 -9.26 4.28
N HIS A 471 -33.78 -9.85 3.27
CA HIS A 471 -33.33 -11.07 2.60
C HIS A 471 -31.96 -10.89 1.91
N LEU A 472 -31.55 -9.64 1.63
CA LEU A 472 -30.25 -9.33 1.04
C LEU A 472 -29.08 -9.65 1.96
N PHE A 473 -29.33 -9.92 3.25
CA PHE A 473 -28.31 -10.12 4.27
C PHE A 473 -28.48 -11.41 5.05
N GLU A 474 -29.28 -12.38 4.62
CA GLU A 474 -29.42 -13.69 5.30
C GLU A 474 -28.05 -14.33 5.56
N THR A 475 -27.17 -14.29 4.55
CA THR A 475 -25.75 -14.60 4.71
C THR A 475 -24.93 -13.31 4.88
N PRO A 476 -24.01 -13.22 5.84
CA PRO A 476 -23.07 -12.10 5.95
C PRO A 476 -22.21 -11.92 4.69
N LEU A 477 -21.82 -10.68 4.38
CA LEU A 477 -20.91 -10.33 3.29
C LEU A 477 -19.45 -10.43 3.76
N PRO A 478 -18.53 -11.04 2.98
CA PRO A 478 -17.10 -11.03 3.30
C PRO A 478 -16.42 -9.67 3.07
N HIS A 479 -17.18 -8.65 2.63
CA HIS A 479 -16.67 -7.32 2.35
C HIS A 479 -16.16 -6.62 3.63
N PRO A 480 -14.92 -6.09 3.65
CA PRO A 480 -14.37 -5.40 4.82
C PRO A 480 -15.15 -4.13 5.17
N THR A 481 -15.44 -3.96 6.47
CA THR A 481 -16.16 -2.77 6.95
C THR A 481 -15.61 -2.23 8.28
N VAL A 482 -15.73 -0.91 8.46
CA VAL A 482 -15.50 -0.23 9.75
C VAL A 482 -16.80 0.46 10.16
N HIS A 483 -17.28 0.19 11.37
CA HIS A 483 -18.48 0.79 11.93
C HIS A 483 -18.10 1.69 13.11
N VAL A 484 -18.58 2.93 13.09
CA VAL A 484 -18.33 3.94 14.12
C VAL A 484 -19.68 4.40 14.68
N PHE A 485 -19.87 4.22 15.98
CA PHE A 485 -21.12 4.54 16.68
C PHE A 485 -20.94 5.55 17.80
N GLY A 486 -21.89 6.48 17.93
CA GLY A 486 -22.08 7.27 19.14
C GLY A 486 -23.00 6.55 20.12
N LYS A 487 -22.60 6.35 21.38
CA LYS A 487 -23.44 5.67 22.39
C LYS A 487 -24.60 6.52 22.90
N GLU A 488 -24.49 7.84 22.76
CA GLU A 488 -25.60 8.76 23.06
C GLU A 488 -26.45 9.02 21.81
N ASP A 489 -26.14 8.33 20.69
CA ASP A 489 -26.98 8.37 19.50
C ASP A 489 -28.33 7.75 19.83
N GLU A 490 -29.39 8.47 19.56
CA GLU A 490 -30.75 7.97 19.78
C GLU A 490 -31.08 6.75 18.91
N PHE A 491 -30.31 6.52 17.85
CA PHE A 491 -30.38 5.34 16.98
C PHE A 491 -29.31 4.29 17.31
N TYR A 492 -28.57 4.44 18.41
CA TYR A 492 -27.50 3.50 18.79
C TYR A 492 -28.03 2.08 18.92
N ASP A 493 -29.05 1.88 19.77
CA ASP A 493 -29.68 0.57 19.97
C ASP A 493 -30.38 0.08 18.70
N TYR A 494 -30.87 1.00 17.86
CA TYR A 494 -31.50 0.65 16.59
C TYR A 494 -30.53 -0.08 15.64
N GLY A 495 -29.30 0.42 15.50
CA GLY A 495 -28.26 -0.26 14.72
C GLY A 495 -27.78 -1.58 15.35
N ARG A 496 -27.78 -1.64 16.69
CA ARG A 496 -27.18 -2.73 17.50
C ARG A 496 -28.11 -3.88 17.84
N ASP A 497 -29.41 -3.65 17.93
CA ASP A 497 -30.40 -4.68 18.28
C ASP A 497 -31.04 -5.29 17.03
N GLY A 498 -30.86 -4.66 15.86
CA GLY A 498 -31.36 -5.18 14.59
C GLY A 498 -32.88 -5.23 14.48
N PHE A 499 -33.59 -4.61 15.43
CA PHE A 499 -35.04 -4.44 15.43
C PHE A 499 -35.82 -5.76 15.27
N GLY A 500 -35.33 -6.83 15.89
CA GLY A 500 -35.93 -8.17 15.82
C GLY A 500 -35.49 -9.02 14.63
N TYR A 501 -34.53 -8.56 13.82
CA TYR A 501 -33.86 -9.37 12.80
C TYR A 501 -32.41 -9.67 13.20
N LYS A 502 -31.46 -8.78 12.88
CA LYS A 502 -30.07 -8.90 13.35
C LYS A 502 -29.31 -7.57 13.31
N PRO A 503 -28.35 -7.35 14.22
CA PRO A 503 -27.53 -6.14 14.27
C PRO A 503 -26.88 -5.81 12.92
N GLN A 504 -26.67 -4.53 12.61
CA GLN A 504 -26.11 -4.14 11.31
C GLN A 504 -24.68 -4.64 11.09
N GLU A 505 -23.89 -4.79 12.16
CA GLU A 505 -22.54 -5.32 12.04
C GLU A 505 -22.55 -6.80 11.57
N GLU A 506 -23.61 -7.55 11.86
CA GLU A 506 -23.78 -8.94 11.41
C GLU A 506 -24.17 -9.07 9.92
N TYR A 507 -24.23 -7.94 9.21
CA TYR A 507 -24.29 -7.93 7.76
C TYR A 507 -22.95 -8.30 7.12
N TYR A 508 -21.85 -8.22 7.88
CA TYR A 508 -20.49 -8.40 7.38
C TYR A 508 -19.71 -9.41 8.23
N ILE A 509 -18.73 -10.06 7.62
CA ILE A 509 -17.79 -10.94 8.32
C ILE A 509 -16.68 -10.08 8.94
N ASP A 510 -16.42 -10.28 10.23
CA ASP A 510 -15.35 -9.64 11.00
C ASP A 510 -15.25 -8.09 10.85
N PRO A 511 -16.35 -7.34 11.05
CA PRO A 511 -16.31 -5.88 10.98
C PRO A 511 -15.46 -5.27 12.09
N VAL A 512 -14.78 -4.16 11.80
CA VAL A 512 -14.11 -3.35 12.84
C VAL A 512 -15.15 -2.43 13.48
N ILE A 513 -15.38 -2.56 14.79
CA ILE A 513 -16.39 -1.77 15.52
C ILE A 513 -15.69 -0.77 16.45
N LEU A 514 -16.06 0.50 16.35
CA LEU A 514 -15.54 1.60 17.15
C LEU A 514 -16.70 2.39 17.76
N THR A 515 -16.56 2.83 19.01
CA THR A 515 -17.58 3.64 19.70
C THR A 515 -17.02 4.92 20.31
N HIS A 516 -17.87 5.95 20.45
CA HIS A 516 -17.64 7.17 21.22
C HIS A 516 -18.86 7.55 22.07
N GLU A 517 -18.68 8.48 23.02
CA GLU A 517 -19.71 8.92 23.99
C GLU A 517 -20.39 10.22 23.51
N GLU A 518 -20.79 10.28 22.23
CA GLU A 518 -21.52 11.42 21.67
C GLU A 518 -22.76 10.92 20.93
N GLY A 519 -23.63 11.84 20.51
CA GLY A 519 -24.87 11.55 19.79
C GLY A 519 -24.71 11.11 18.33
N HIS A 520 -25.77 11.32 17.54
CA HIS A 520 -25.84 11.03 16.10
C HIS A 520 -24.98 12.00 15.27
N GLN A 521 -23.65 11.88 15.40
CA GLN A 521 -22.70 12.78 14.75
C GLN A 521 -21.33 12.13 14.58
N PHE A 522 -20.48 12.76 13.77
CA PHE A 522 -19.08 12.39 13.70
C PHE A 522 -18.36 12.70 15.03
N PRO A 523 -17.40 11.86 15.48
CA PRO A 523 -16.67 12.10 16.72
C PRO A 523 -15.96 13.46 16.74
N THR A 524 -16.13 14.24 17.80
CA THR A 524 -15.48 15.54 17.99
C THR A 524 -14.67 15.65 19.28
N LYS A 525 -15.05 14.91 20.33
CA LYS A 525 -14.42 14.99 21.65
C LYS A 525 -13.05 14.31 21.68
N GLN A 526 -12.00 15.09 21.97
CA GLN A 526 -10.63 14.59 22.14
C GLN A 526 -10.41 13.93 23.51
N PRO A 527 -9.49 12.95 23.64
CA PRO A 527 -8.62 12.39 22.61
C PRO A 527 -9.29 11.30 21.75
N ARG A 528 -10.53 10.89 22.12
CA ARG A 528 -11.19 9.73 21.52
C ARG A 528 -11.47 9.92 20.03
N ALA A 529 -11.87 11.12 19.62
CA ALA A 529 -12.08 11.46 18.22
C ALA A 529 -10.82 11.18 17.37
N LYS A 530 -9.64 11.69 17.80
CA LYS A 530 -8.38 11.41 17.09
C LYS A 530 -8.08 9.92 17.02
N GLN A 531 -8.23 9.19 18.13
CA GLN A 531 -8.00 7.74 18.15
C GLN A 531 -8.88 6.99 17.15
N ILE A 532 -10.15 7.37 17.04
CA ILE A 532 -11.08 6.78 16.07
C ILE A 532 -10.64 7.11 14.65
N TYR A 533 -10.35 8.37 14.32
CA TYR A 533 -9.93 8.75 12.97
C TYR A 533 -8.60 8.12 12.56
N ASP A 534 -7.62 8.06 13.47
CA ASP A 534 -6.35 7.36 13.24
C ASP A 534 -6.61 5.86 12.96
N ARG A 535 -7.51 5.22 13.72
CA ARG A 535 -7.86 3.81 13.52
C ARG A 535 -8.60 3.57 12.20
N VAL A 536 -9.53 4.44 11.83
CA VAL A 536 -10.25 4.36 10.54
C VAL A 536 -9.28 4.55 9.38
N ALA A 537 -8.42 5.58 9.43
CA ALA A 537 -7.36 5.79 8.45
C ALA A 537 -6.44 4.56 8.37
N ALA A 538 -6.14 3.94 9.51
CA ALA A 538 -5.34 2.73 9.54
C ALA A 538 -5.98 1.57 8.80
N GLU A 539 -7.28 1.39 8.94
CA GLU A 539 -8.04 0.37 8.21
C GLU A 539 -8.17 0.68 6.71
N ILE A 540 -8.38 1.95 6.33
CA ILE A 540 -8.35 2.40 4.93
C ILE A 540 -7.03 1.99 4.27
N TRP A 541 -5.91 2.37 4.88
CA TRP A 541 -4.59 2.05 4.36
C TRP A 541 -4.26 0.57 4.46
N ARG A 542 -4.79 -0.16 5.45
CA ARG A 542 -4.64 -1.63 5.51
C ARG A 542 -5.30 -2.31 4.30
N GLN A 543 -6.50 -1.88 3.93
CA GLN A 543 -7.26 -2.49 2.83
C GLN A 543 -6.86 -1.98 1.45
N CYS A 544 -6.47 -0.70 1.34
CA CYS A 544 -6.25 -0.03 0.07
C CYS A 544 -4.77 0.20 -0.25
N GLY A 545 -3.90 0.18 0.75
CA GLY A 545 -2.50 0.53 0.61
C GLY A 545 -1.50 -0.57 0.99
N GLY A 546 -1.71 -1.32 2.07
CA GLY A 546 -0.66 -2.11 2.73
C GLY A 546 -0.13 -1.41 4.00
N ARG A 547 -0.87 -1.60 5.12
CA ARG A 547 -0.67 -1.12 6.51
C ARG A 547 0.09 0.23 6.73
N PRO A 548 -0.56 1.22 7.38
CA PRO A 548 0.16 2.24 8.12
C PRO A 548 0.61 1.69 9.49
N GLY A 549 1.65 2.29 10.05
CA GLY A 549 2.35 1.84 11.25
C GLY A 549 1.47 1.64 12.48
N ARG A 550 1.93 0.76 13.38
CA ARG A 550 1.37 0.66 14.73
C ARG A 550 1.57 1.99 15.47
N SER A 551 0.51 2.38 16.18
CA SER A 551 0.52 3.29 17.33
C SER A 551 1.38 2.75 18.47
#